data_AF-A0A150X039-F1
#
_entry.id   AF-A0A150X039-F1
#
_cell.length_a   1.000
_cell.length_b   1.000
_cell.length_c   1.000
_cell.angle_alpha   90.00
_cell.angle_beta   90.00
_cell.angle_gamma   90.00
#
_symmetry.space_group_name_H-M   'P 1'
#
loop_
_entity.id
_entity.type
_entity.pdbx_description
1 polymer ?
#
loop_
_entity_poly.entity_id
_entity_poly.type
_entity_poly.pdbx_seq_one_letter_code
_entity_poly.pdbx_strand_id
1 'polypeptide(L)'
;MTQLDTLADGYEALRGTFTIKNSSIYEVMNLILDVDGYNWVEGESKSKMLLVDKQDSSFTFDFFVDIPWLFVKKTGRVKVDVRYENETFHTLSSQIKEYNRNKDYDLMDFYSAQWKLQKHGENDVKVNYLGVYQDQKMVINLNSIIISRIRKRLSGTLYNLKVRASEKVNPVQSLTWPIEKANTQFKSDRNQ
;
A
#
# COMPACT_ATOMS: atom_id res chain seq x y z
N MET A 1 4.22 -13.75 10.00
CA MET A 1 5.69 -13.66 9.79
C MET A 1 5.95 -12.65 8.68
N THR A 2 6.92 -11.76 8.87
CA THR A 2 7.38 -10.81 7.85
C THR A 2 8.74 -11.23 7.32
N GLN A 3 8.98 -10.99 6.03
CA GLN A 3 10.21 -11.34 5.34
C GLN A 3 10.58 -10.23 4.35
N LEU A 4 11.87 -10.05 4.10
CA LEU A 4 12.38 -9.13 3.08
C LEU A 4 13.48 -9.86 2.31
N ASP A 5 13.27 -10.03 1.02
CA ASP A 5 14.15 -10.75 0.10
C ASP A 5 14.72 -9.77 -0.93
N THR A 6 16.04 -9.73 -1.04
CA THR A 6 16.69 -9.09 -2.19
C THR A 6 16.56 -10.00 -3.40
N LEU A 7 15.94 -9.51 -4.46
CA LEU A 7 15.77 -10.20 -5.74
C LEU A 7 16.88 -9.77 -6.72
N ALA A 8 16.93 -10.42 -7.88
CA ALA A 8 17.81 -10.02 -8.97
C ALA A 8 17.60 -8.54 -9.36
N ASP A 9 18.62 -7.93 -9.97
CA ASP A 9 18.57 -6.56 -10.50
C ASP A 9 18.27 -5.46 -9.46
N GLY A 10 18.51 -5.72 -8.18
CA GLY A 10 18.36 -4.71 -7.11
C GLY A 10 16.92 -4.45 -6.70
N TYR A 11 16.01 -5.38 -6.99
CA TYR A 11 14.64 -5.36 -6.45
C TYR A 11 14.62 -5.89 -5.02
N GLU A 12 13.73 -5.36 -4.21
CA GLU A 12 13.50 -5.76 -2.83
C GLU A 12 12.04 -6.18 -2.65
N ALA A 13 11.82 -7.39 -2.16
CA ALA A 13 10.50 -7.97 -1.98
C ALA A 13 10.17 -8.15 -0.48
N LEU A 14 9.17 -7.40 -0.02
CA LEU A 14 8.63 -7.42 1.33
C LEU A 14 7.41 -8.34 1.37
N ARG A 15 7.43 -9.34 2.23
CA ARG A 15 6.33 -10.30 2.40
C ARG A 15 5.79 -10.27 3.81
N GLY A 16 4.48 -10.43 3.95
CA GLY A 16 3.83 -10.54 5.25
C GLY A 16 2.64 -11.49 5.19
N THR A 17 2.59 -12.46 6.11
CA THR A 17 1.40 -13.31 6.30
C THR A 17 1.01 -13.32 7.77
N PHE A 18 -0.26 -13.03 8.04
CA PHE A 18 -0.82 -13.01 9.40
C PHE A 18 -2.34 -13.17 9.38
N THR A 19 -2.92 -13.43 10.56
CA THR A 19 -4.36 -13.51 10.77
C THR A 19 -4.81 -12.34 11.65
N ILE A 20 -5.90 -11.69 11.26
CA ILE A 20 -6.61 -10.68 12.03
C ILE A 20 -7.82 -11.36 12.66
N LYS A 21 -7.95 -11.26 13.99
CA LYS A 21 -9.00 -11.92 14.77
C LYS A 21 -10.23 -11.05 14.92
N ASN A 22 -11.41 -11.67 14.91
CA ASN A 22 -12.70 -11.01 15.11
C ASN A 22 -12.87 -9.75 14.24
N SER A 23 -12.86 -9.96 12.93
CA SER A 23 -12.87 -8.94 11.89
C SER A 23 -13.56 -9.46 10.62
N SER A 24 -13.64 -8.61 9.59
CA SER A 24 -14.11 -9.01 8.27
C SER A 24 -13.11 -8.58 7.19
N ILE A 25 -13.18 -9.24 6.04
CA ILE A 25 -12.36 -8.84 4.87
C ILE A 25 -12.66 -7.39 4.42
N TYR A 26 -13.87 -6.89 4.68
CA TYR A 26 -14.29 -5.53 4.34
C TYR A 26 -13.71 -4.49 5.29
N GLU A 27 -13.67 -4.79 6.60
CA GLU A 27 -13.01 -3.93 7.60
C GLU A 27 -11.55 -3.68 7.22
N VAL A 28 -10.84 -4.77 6.89
CA VAL A 28 -9.43 -4.71 6.52
C VAL A 28 -9.25 -4.00 5.19
N MET A 29 -10.08 -4.29 4.19
CA MET A 29 -10.00 -3.63 2.88
C MET A 29 -10.29 -2.14 2.98
N ASN A 30 -11.29 -1.70 3.75
CA ASN A 30 -11.61 -0.28 3.92
C ASN A 30 -10.42 0.51 4.49
N LEU A 31 -9.64 -0.09 5.40
CA LEU A 31 -8.40 0.52 5.90
C LEU A 31 -7.30 0.62 4.83
N ILE A 32 -7.24 -0.33 3.89
CA ILE A 32 -6.29 -0.34 2.77
C ILE A 32 -6.72 0.64 1.67
N LEU A 33 -8.03 0.85 1.45
CA LEU A 33 -8.52 1.80 0.45
C LEU A 33 -8.35 3.25 0.90
N ASP A 34 -8.43 3.52 2.20
CA ASP A 34 -8.31 4.86 2.76
C ASP A 34 -6.86 5.34 2.85
N VAL A 35 -6.22 5.52 1.68
CA VAL A 35 -4.82 5.97 1.58
C VAL A 35 -4.60 7.35 2.20
N ASP A 36 -5.63 8.19 2.28
CA ASP A 36 -5.54 9.48 2.96
C ASP A 36 -5.53 9.32 4.49
N GLY A 37 -6.10 8.22 5.00
CA GLY A 37 -6.21 7.86 6.41
C GLY A 37 -5.12 6.92 6.93
N TYR A 38 -4.00 6.75 6.21
CA TYR A 38 -2.85 5.91 6.55
C TYR A 38 -2.06 6.36 7.80
N ASN A 39 -2.73 6.72 8.89
CA ASN A 39 -2.12 7.01 10.19
C ASN A 39 -1.51 5.79 10.90
N TRP A 40 -1.73 4.59 10.35
CA TRP A 40 -1.22 3.31 10.86
C TRP A 40 0.02 2.83 10.11
N VAL A 41 0.38 3.46 8.99
CA VAL A 41 1.61 3.18 8.25
C VAL A 41 2.78 3.82 8.98
N GLU A 42 3.80 3.03 9.31
CA GLU A 42 4.97 3.53 10.02
C GLU A 42 5.93 4.28 9.11
N GLY A 43 6.57 5.29 9.69
CA GLY A 43 7.63 6.06 9.07
C GLY A 43 7.12 7.37 8.48
N GLU A 44 8.00 8.03 7.78
CA GLU A 44 7.81 9.36 7.22
C GLU A 44 7.20 9.26 5.81
N SER A 45 6.12 8.48 5.71
CA SER A 45 5.38 8.30 4.47
C SER A 45 4.06 9.05 4.51
N LYS A 46 3.68 9.61 3.36
CA LYS A 46 2.38 10.23 3.14
C LYS A 46 1.81 9.72 1.84
N SER A 47 0.49 9.63 1.78
CA SER A 47 -0.24 9.29 0.57
C SER A 47 -1.31 10.34 0.31
N LYS A 48 -1.69 10.44 -0.95
CA LYS A 48 -2.74 11.34 -1.40
C LYS A 48 -3.60 10.62 -2.43
N MET A 49 -4.85 10.34 -2.06
CA MET A 49 -5.86 9.84 -2.99
C MET A 49 -6.05 10.84 -4.12
N LEU A 50 -6.13 10.33 -5.36
CA LEU A 50 -6.32 11.17 -6.55
C LEU A 50 -7.62 10.85 -7.27
N LEU A 51 -7.90 9.57 -7.52
CA LEU A 51 -9.03 9.11 -8.33
C LEU A 51 -9.59 7.81 -7.76
N VAL A 52 -10.91 7.67 -7.75
CA VAL A 52 -11.59 6.42 -7.42
C VAL A 52 -12.52 6.05 -8.56
N ASP A 53 -12.15 5.00 -9.31
CA ASP A 53 -13.00 4.46 -10.36
C ASP A 53 -13.73 3.22 -9.85
N LYS A 54 -15.01 3.40 -9.48
CA LYS A 54 -15.84 2.30 -9.00
C LYS A 54 -16.23 1.33 -10.11
N GLN A 55 -16.29 1.76 -11.37
CA GLN A 55 -16.65 0.88 -12.49
C GLN A 55 -15.50 -0.07 -12.78
N ASP A 56 -14.27 0.44 -12.78
CA ASP A 56 -13.05 -0.34 -12.94
C ASP A 56 -12.60 -1.03 -11.64
N SER A 57 -13.31 -0.80 -10.53
CA SER A 57 -12.91 -1.24 -9.18
C SER A 57 -11.46 -0.91 -8.88
N SER A 58 -11.07 0.34 -9.11
CA SER A 58 -9.69 0.79 -8.97
C SER A 58 -9.57 2.16 -8.31
N PHE A 59 -8.40 2.47 -7.78
CA PHE A 59 -8.09 3.80 -7.27
C PHE A 59 -6.66 4.18 -7.59
N THR A 60 -6.41 5.48 -7.74
CA THR A 60 -5.07 6.01 -8.02
C THR A 60 -4.67 6.97 -6.90
N PHE A 61 -3.44 6.85 -6.43
CA PHE A 61 -2.89 7.72 -5.40
C PHE A 61 -1.42 8.04 -5.66
N ASP A 62 -0.97 9.18 -5.12
CA ASP A 62 0.45 9.50 -5.01
C ASP A 62 0.95 9.08 -3.62
N PHE A 63 2.17 8.54 -3.56
CA PHE A 63 2.89 8.35 -2.31
C PHE A 63 4.14 9.24 -2.26
N PHE A 64 4.54 9.56 -1.04
CA PHE A 64 5.71 10.37 -0.71
C PHE A 64 6.41 9.69 0.46
N VAL A 65 7.69 9.40 0.30
CA VAL A 65 8.54 8.78 1.31
C VAL A 65 9.71 9.73 1.54
N ASP A 66 9.82 10.27 2.74
CA ASP A 66 10.90 11.19 3.11
C ASP A 66 11.60 10.64 4.35
N ILE A 67 12.67 9.87 4.17
CA ILE A 67 13.44 9.26 5.25
C ILE A 67 14.79 9.97 5.35
N PRO A 68 14.93 11.06 6.14
CA PRO A 68 16.12 11.91 6.15
C PRO A 68 17.39 11.15 6.53
N TRP A 69 17.31 10.23 7.48
CA TRP A 69 18.46 9.46 7.95
C TRP A 69 18.97 8.42 6.94
N LEU A 70 18.21 8.17 5.86
CA LEU A 70 18.64 7.39 4.70
C LEU A 70 18.96 8.26 3.49
N PHE A 71 18.81 9.59 3.59
CA PHE A 71 18.86 10.51 2.45
C PHE A 71 17.89 10.10 1.33
N VAL A 72 16.74 9.53 1.71
CA VAL A 72 15.73 9.03 0.77
C VAL A 72 14.59 10.03 0.74
N LYS A 73 14.31 10.57 -0.44
CA LYS A 73 13.15 11.43 -0.66
C LYS A 73 12.52 11.07 -2.00
N LYS A 74 11.54 10.18 -1.94
CA LYS A 74 10.99 9.49 -3.12
C LYS A 74 9.49 9.68 -3.25
N THR A 75 9.00 9.71 -4.48
CA THR A 75 7.58 9.74 -4.80
C THR A 75 7.26 8.74 -5.91
N GLY A 76 5.99 8.32 -5.96
CA GLY A 76 5.45 7.57 -7.08
C GLY A 76 3.94 7.75 -7.14
N ARG A 77 3.39 7.54 -8.34
CA ARG A 77 1.96 7.42 -8.58
C ARG A 77 1.61 5.98 -8.83
N VAL A 78 0.53 5.50 -8.23
CA VAL A 78 0.14 4.09 -8.27
C VAL A 78 -1.34 3.98 -8.55
N LYS A 79 -1.71 3.17 -9.55
CA LYS A 79 -3.07 2.67 -9.73
C LYS A 79 -3.18 1.32 -9.02
N VAL A 80 -4.24 1.09 -8.26
CA VAL A 80 -4.53 -0.17 -7.58
C VAL A 80 -5.85 -0.70 -8.10
N ASP A 81 -5.79 -1.89 -8.69
CA ASP A 81 -6.99 -2.64 -9.07
C ASP A 81 -7.43 -3.54 -7.91
N VAL A 82 -8.73 -3.57 -7.64
CA VAL A 82 -9.35 -4.37 -6.57
C VAL A 82 -10.26 -5.41 -7.20
N ARG A 83 -10.03 -6.68 -6.86
CA ARG A 83 -10.84 -7.81 -7.34
C ARG A 83 -11.42 -8.54 -6.15
N TYR A 84 -12.67 -8.96 -6.29
CA TYR A 84 -13.36 -9.80 -5.31
C TYR A 84 -13.83 -11.08 -5.97
N GLU A 85 -13.29 -12.21 -5.53
CA GLU A 85 -13.64 -13.53 -6.05
C GLU A 85 -13.59 -14.55 -4.92
N ASN A 86 -14.56 -15.47 -4.87
CA ASN A 86 -14.58 -16.58 -3.90
C ASN A 86 -14.32 -16.12 -2.44
N GLU A 87 -15.06 -15.10 -2.00
CA GLU A 87 -14.93 -14.48 -0.67
C GLU A 87 -13.53 -13.96 -0.33
N THR A 88 -12.74 -13.65 -1.35
CA THR A 88 -11.36 -13.18 -1.22
C THR A 88 -11.21 -11.86 -1.96
N PHE A 89 -10.64 -10.86 -1.27
CA PHE A 89 -10.18 -9.66 -1.94
C PHE A 89 -8.73 -9.82 -2.40
N HIS A 90 -8.47 -9.36 -3.61
CA HIS A 90 -7.15 -9.25 -4.20
C HIS A 90 -6.91 -7.80 -4.62
N THR A 91 -5.73 -7.27 -4.34
CA THR A 91 -5.28 -6.01 -4.93
C THR A 91 -4.00 -6.21 -5.73
N LEU A 92 -3.90 -5.47 -6.83
CA LEU A 92 -2.69 -5.39 -7.63
C LEU A 92 -2.43 -3.94 -7.96
N SER A 93 -1.26 -3.45 -7.58
CA SER A 93 -0.87 -2.09 -7.87
C SER A 93 0.11 -2.01 -9.04
N SER A 94 -0.06 -1.00 -9.89
CA SER A 94 0.87 -0.67 -10.98
C SER A 94 1.33 0.78 -10.85
N GLN A 95 2.64 1.00 -10.98
CA GLN A 95 3.21 2.35 -10.97
C GLN A 95 2.95 3.08 -12.29
N ILE A 96 2.51 4.33 -12.21
CA ILE A 96 2.39 5.26 -13.34
C ILE A 96 3.65 6.13 -13.35
N LYS A 97 4.49 6.00 -14.39
CA LYS A 97 5.77 6.71 -14.50
C LYS A 97 5.61 8.15 -14.99
N GLU A 98 4.65 8.39 -15.87
CA GLU A 98 4.41 9.68 -16.49
C GLU A 98 3.29 10.42 -15.77
N TYR A 99 3.67 11.37 -14.91
CA TYR A 99 2.74 12.27 -14.25
C TYR A 99 3.43 13.56 -13.79
N ASN A 100 2.64 14.62 -13.59
CA ASN A 100 3.13 15.85 -12.98
C ASN A 100 3.40 15.60 -11.49
N ARG A 101 4.69 15.47 -11.13
CA ARG A 101 5.15 15.12 -9.79
C ARG A 101 5.70 16.33 -9.03
N ASN A 102 5.72 16.21 -7.70
CA ASN A 102 6.44 17.16 -6.86
C ASN A 102 7.96 17.06 -7.15
N LYS A 103 8.56 18.16 -7.63
CA LYS A 103 9.99 18.22 -7.98
C LYS A 103 10.92 18.12 -6.77
N ASP A 104 10.40 18.30 -5.56
CA ASP A 104 11.16 18.14 -4.32
C ASP A 104 11.43 16.68 -3.95
N TYR A 105 10.88 15.73 -4.71
CA TYR A 105 11.02 14.28 -4.53
C TYR A 105 11.58 13.64 -5.80
N ASP A 106 12.53 12.72 -5.64
CA ASP A 106 12.99 11.85 -6.71
C ASP A 106 11.89 10.84 -7.07
N LEU A 107 11.78 10.45 -8.34
CA LEU A 107 10.87 9.37 -8.73
C LEU A 107 11.43 8.03 -8.23
N MET A 108 10.54 7.16 -7.76
CA MET A 108 10.86 5.75 -7.49
C MET A 108 11.05 5.00 -8.81
N ASP A 109 12.09 4.16 -8.92
CA ASP A 109 12.37 3.43 -10.17
C ASP A 109 11.28 2.36 -10.44
N PHE A 110 10.90 1.66 -9.38
CA PHE A 110 9.80 0.69 -9.39
C PHE A 110 9.10 0.60 -8.03
N TYR A 111 7.77 0.47 -8.05
CA TYR A 111 6.96 0.12 -6.90
C TYR A 111 5.74 -0.72 -7.31
N SER A 112 5.46 -1.76 -6.53
CA SER A 112 4.23 -2.53 -6.56
C SER A 112 3.88 -3.03 -5.15
N ALA A 113 2.60 -3.15 -4.85
CA ALA A 113 2.06 -3.76 -3.66
C ALA A 113 0.84 -4.61 -4.03
N GLN A 114 0.70 -5.74 -3.34
CA GLN A 114 -0.40 -6.67 -3.50
C GLN A 114 -0.90 -7.10 -2.13
N TRP A 115 -2.22 -7.12 -1.99
CA TRP A 115 -2.90 -7.63 -0.82
C TRP A 115 -3.81 -8.78 -1.22
N LYS A 116 -3.84 -9.83 -0.39
CA LYS A 116 -4.82 -10.91 -0.46
C LYS A 116 -5.48 -11.06 0.89
N LEU A 117 -6.79 -10.78 0.97
CA LEU A 117 -7.60 -10.85 2.18
C LEU A 117 -8.61 -11.96 2.01
N GLN A 118 -8.46 -13.05 2.77
CA GLN A 118 -9.31 -14.22 2.68
C GLN A 118 -10.03 -14.43 4.00
N LYS A 119 -11.33 -14.74 3.96
CA LYS A 119 -12.04 -15.19 5.16
C LYS A 119 -11.37 -16.44 5.76
N HIS A 120 -11.30 -16.50 7.07
CA HIS A 120 -10.73 -17.62 7.79
C HIS A 120 -11.64 -17.99 8.96
N GLY A 121 -12.39 -19.09 8.84
CA GLY A 121 -13.48 -19.37 9.77
C GLY A 121 -14.59 -18.32 9.69
N GLU A 122 -15.34 -18.14 10.77
CA GLU A 122 -16.48 -17.22 10.79
C GLU A 122 -16.05 -15.76 10.91
N ASN A 123 -15.10 -15.47 11.81
CA ASN A 123 -14.79 -14.11 12.24
C ASN A 123 -13.31 -13.73 12.11
N ASP A 124 -12.48 -14.47 11.36
CA ASP A 124 -11.09 -14.09 11.15
C ASP A 124 -10.77 -13.80 9.68
N VAL A 125 -9.69 -13.06 9.46
CA VAL A 125 -9.18 -12.72 8.13
C VAL A 125 -7.73 -13.16 8.02
N LYS A 126 -7.43 -14.00 7.03
CA LYS A 126 -6.06 -14.32 6.64
C LYS A 126 -5.58 -13.27 5.64
N VAL A 127 -4.50 -12.59 5.99
CA VAL A 127 -3.87 -11.53 5.18
C VAL A 127 -2.56 -12.05 4.61
N ASN A 128 -2.35 -11.83 3.31
CA ASN A 128 -1.04 -11.92 2.68
C ASN A 128 -0.73 -10.59 1.99
N TYR A 129 0.51 -10.15 2.15
CA TYR A 129 1.03 -8.91 1.58
C TYR A 129 2.32 -9.22 0.81
N LEU A 130 2.45 -8.60 -0.36
CA LEU A 130 3.68 -8.56 -1.14
C LEU A 130 3.91 -7.13 -1.62
N GLY A 131 4.92 -6.46 -1.07
CA GLY A 131 5.46 -5.20 -1.59
C GLY A 131 6.74 -5.48 -2.37
N VAL A 132 6.91 -4.85 -3.52
CA VAL A 132 8.14 -4.94 -4.33
C VAL A 132 8.54 -3.53 -4.71
N TYR A 133 9.80 -3.18 -4.48
CA TYR A 133 10.34 -1.89 -4.88
C TYR A 133 11.74 -2.05 -5.45
N GLN A 134 12.14 -1.10 -6.28
CA GLN A 134 13.49 -0.97 -6.80
C GLN A 134 13.90 0.49 -6.72
N ASP A 135 15.10 0.75 -6.21
CA ASP A 135 15.71 2.07 -6.24
C ASP A 135 17.22 1.93 -6.26
N GLN A 136 17.83 2.15 -7.43
CA GLN A 136 19.28 1.94 -7.60
C GLN A 136 20.12 2.79 -6.66
N LYS A 137 19.65 3.99 -6.28
CA LYS A 137 20.36 4.87 -5.33
C LYS A 137 20.25 4.36 -3.89
N MET A 138 19.15 3.68 -3.51
CA MET A 138 19.05 3.03 -2.21
C MET A 138 19.93 1.78 -2.13
N VAL A 139 19.96 0.96 -3.19
CA VAL A 139 20.70 -0.32 -3.23
C VAL A 139 22.19 -0.14 -2.92
N ILE A 140 22.81 0.94 -3.40
CA ILE A 140 24.23 1.25 -3.15
C ILE A 140 24.54 1.42 -1.64
N ASN A 141 23.53 1.74 -0.83
CA ASN A 141 23.68 2.00 0.61
C ASN A 141 22.98 0.96 1.51
N LEU A 142 22.40 -0.11 0.96
CA LEU A 142 21.73 -1.13 1.78
C LEU A 142 22.75 -2.01 2.52
N ASN A 143 23.00 -1.68 3.79
CA ASN A 143 23.68 -2.57 4.73
C ASN A 143 22.67 -3.26 5.67
N SER A 144 23.15 -4.22 6.46
CA SER A 144 22.31 -5.02 7.38
C SER A 144 21.53 -4.17 8.40
N ILE A 145 22.07 -3.02 8.82
CA ILE A 145 21.41 -2.10 9.75
C ILE A 145 20.20 -1.44 9.06
N ILE A 146 20.38 -0.99 7.82
CA ILE A 146 19.31 -0.33 7.04
C ILE A 146 18.21 -1.33 6.69
N ILE A 147 18.58 -2.53 6.24
CA ILE A 147 17.65 -3.64 5.97
C ILE A 147 16.84 -3.98 7.24
N SER A 148 17.49 -4.07 8.40
CA SER A 148 16.84 -4.32 9.68
C SER A 148 15.81 -3.23 10.03
N ARG A 149 16.17 -1.95 9.82
CA ARG A 149 15.25 -0.83 10.06
C ARG A 149 14.05 -0.83 9.10
N ILE A 150 14.25 -1.15 7.83
CA ILE A 150 13.17 -1.30 6.84
C ILE A 150 12.23 -2.44 7.27
N ARG A 151 12.78 -3.62 7.62
CA ARG A 151 12.00 -4.76 8.13
C ARG A 151 11.20 -4.39 9.38
N LYS A 152 11.80 -3.65 10.32
CA LYS A 152 11.14 -3.19 11.55
C LYS A 152 9.95 -2.30 11.23
N ARG A 153 10.12 -1.28 10.38
CA ARG A 153 9.05 -0.36 9.95
C ARG A 153 7.89 -1.07 9.25
N LEU A 154 8.20 -2.02 8.36
CA LEU A 154 7.16 -2.83 7.72
C LEU A 154 6.42 -3.68 8.75
N SER A 155 7.16 -4.35 9.63
CA SER A 155 6.56 -5.19 10.66
C SER A 155 5.64 -4.39 11.58
N GLY A 156 6.04 -3.15 11.92
CA GLY A 156 5.20 -2.21 12.63
C GLY A 156 3.96 -1.79 11.85
N THR A 157 4.08 -1.46 10.56
CA THR A 157 2.93 -1.15 9.67
C THR A 157 1.91 -2.29 9.63
N LEU A 158 2.35 -3.53 9.41
CA LEU A 158 1.46 -4.70 9.36
C LEU A 158 0.87 -5.03 10.74
N TYR A 159 1.65 -4.82 11.80
CA TYR A 159 1.16 -4.95 13.18
C TYR A 159 0.08 -3.90 13.49
N ASN A 160 0.29 -2.65 13.13
CA ASN A 160 -0.68 -1.56 13.33
C ASN A 160 -1.98 -1.83 12.58
N LEU A 161 -1.90 -2.30 11.32
CA LEU A 161 -3.07 -2.75 10.56
C LEU A 161 -3.80 -3.87 11.30
N LYS A 162 -3.07 -4.90 11.74
CA LYS A 162 -3.63 -6.03 12.48
C LYS A 162 -4.39 -5.56 13.71
N VAL A 163 -3.76 -4.75 14.56
CA VAL A 163 -4.35 -4.24 15.81
C VAL A 163 -5.58 -3.39 15.52
N ARG A 164 -5.49 -2.49 14.54
CA ARG A 164 -6.59 -1.58 14.20
C ARG A 164 -7.81 -2.28 13.64
N ALA A 165 -7.62 -3.41 12.95
CA ALA A 165 -8.67 -4.18 12.33
C ALA A 165 -9.21 -5.33 13.21
N SER A 166 -8.51 -5.72 14.28
CA SER A 166 -8.91 -6.84 15.14
C SER A 166 -9.95 -6.46 16.20
N GLU A 167 -10.61 -7.47 16.75
CA GLU A 167 -11.49 -7.37 17.92
C GLU A 167 -12.64 -6.39 17.74
N LYS A 168 -13.23 -6.38 16.54
CA LYS A 168 -14.40 -5.55 16.23
C LYS A 168 -15.62 -6.23 16.80
N VAL A 169 -16.34 -5.52 17.69
CA VAL A 169 -17.63 -6.00 18.22
C VAL A 169 -18.63 -6.23 17.09
N ASN A 170 -18.66 -5.32 16.11
CA ASN A 170 -19.46 -5.43 14.90
C ASN A 170 -18.55 -5.12 13.69
N PRO A 171 -17.85 -6.13 13.13
CA PRO A 171 -16.98 -5.90 11.98
C PRO A 171 -17.80 -5.39 10.79
N VAL A 172 -17.29 -4.38 10.06
CA VAL A 172 -17.96 -3.82 8.89
C VAL A 172 -18.22 -4.92 7.85
N GLN A 173 -19.40 -5.01 7.26
CA GLN A 173 -19.74 -6.10 6.31
C GLN A 173 -19.85 -5.62 4.85
N SER A 174 -19.39 -4.41 4.54
CA SER A 174 -19.46 -3.84 3.20
C SER A 174 -18.22 -3.02 2.84
N LEU A 175 -17.89 -3.03 1.56
CA LEU A 175 -16.81 -2.22 1.00
C LEU A 175 -17.27 -0.77 0.87
N THR A 176 -16.49 0.15 1.42
CA THR A 176 -16.75 1.59 1.33
C THR A 176 -15.62 2.24 0.54
N TRP A 177 -15.93 2.68 -0.67
CA TRP A 177 -15.00 3.43 -1.50
C TRP A 177 -14.79 4.85 -0.92
N PRO A 178 -13.54 5.34 -0.86
CA PRO A 178 -13.26 6.72 -0.45
C PRO A 178 -14.02 7.72 -1.32
N ILE A 179 -14.43 8.84 -0.72
CA ILE A 179 -15.07 9.93 -1.43
C ILE A 179 -14.00 10.69 -2.21
N GLU A 180 -14.21 10.88 -3.52
CA GLU A 180 -13.35 11.76 -4.30
C GLU A 180 -13.39 13.17 -3.71
N LYS A 181 -12.26 13.65 -3.22
CA LYS A 181 -12.14 15.06 -2.85
C LYS A 181 -12.28 15.86 -4.14
N ALA A 182 -13.28 16.74 -4.21
CA ALA A 182 -13.72 17.47 -5.40
C ALA A 182 -12.66 18.34 -6.13
N ASN A 183 -11.38 18.29 -5.75
CA ASN A 183 -10.30 19.12 -6.27
C ASN A 183 -9.28 18.39 -7.16
N THR A 184 -9.50 17.13 -7.53
CA THR A 184 -8.71 16.47 -8.57
C THR A 184 -9.52 16.35 -9.85
N GLN A 185 -9.83 17.49 -10.48
CA GLN A 185 -10.08 17.51 -11.92
C GLN A 185 -8.80 17.02 -12.60
N PHE A 186 -8.72 15.71 -12.84
CA PHE A 186 -7.92 15.20 -13.92
C PHE A 186 -8.51 15.82 -15.18
N LYS A 187 -7.87 16.86 -15.70
CA LYS A 187 -7.97 17.13 -17.12
C LYS A 187 -7.40 15.88 -17.79
N SER A 188 -8.28 14.98 -18.22
CA SER A 188 -7.92 14.10 -19.30
C SER A 188 -7.61 15.02 -20.47
N ASP A 189 -6.33 15.20 -20.79
CA ASP A 189 -5.93 15.64 -22.12
C ASP A 189 -6.28 14.52 -23.09
N ARG A 190 -7.58 14.43 -23.39
CA ARG A 190 -8.15 13.75 -24.54
C ARG A 190 -9.18 14.71 -25.09
N ASN A 191 -8.71 15.60 -25.96
CA ASN A 191 -9.33 16.02 -27.20
C ASN A 191 -8.74 17.38 -27.61
N GLN A 192 -7.71 17.36 -28.45
CA GLN A 192 -7.70 17.95 -29.79
C GLN A 192 -6.38 17.65 -30.49
#